data_AF-A0A4Q4CMC0-F1
#
_entry.id   AF-A0A4Q4CMC0-F1
#
_cell.length_a   1.000
_cell.length_b   1.000
_cell.length_c   1.000
_cell.angle_alpha   90.00
_cell.angle_beta   90.00
_cell.angle_gamma   90.00
#
_symmetry.space_group_name_H-M   'P 1'
#
loop_
_entity.id
_entity.type
_entity.pdbx_description
1 polymer ?
#
loop_
_entity_poly.entity_id
_entity_poly.type
_entity_poly.pdbx_seq_one_letter_code
_entity_poly.pdbx_strand_id
1 'polypeptide(L)'
;LTLRDTEDGFVIADADFRLRGGGEALGTRQSGAPVFRLGLPEADLQDGLITMANRDAALLLEKDPSLAGPRGAAARLLLRLFGREAAMETLRAG
;
A
#
# COMPACT_ATOMS: atom_id res chain seq x y z
N LEU A 1 -18.09 13.65 20.13
CA LEU A 1 -17.86 15.02 20.67
C LEU A 1 -16.41 15.36 20.39
N THR A 2 -16.08 15.70 19.15
CA THR A 2 -14.68 15.89 18.71
C THR A 2 -14.51 17.07 17.75
N LEU A 3 -15.61 17.68 17.31
CA LEU A 3 -15.62 18.80 16.35
C LEU A 3 -15.40 20.17 17.01
N ARG A 4 -15.12 20.24 18.32
CA ARG A 4 -14.96 21.50 19.06
C ARG A 4 -13.64 21.65 19.83
N ASP A 5 -12.76 20.65 19.80
CA ASP A 5 -11.54 20.65 20.62
C ASP A 5 -10.26 20.95 19.85
N THR A 6 -10.33 21.07 18.52
CA THR A 6 -9.16 21.38 17.68
C THR A 6 -9.58 22.07 16.39
N GLU A 7 -8.78 23.03 15.94
CA GLU A 7 -8.88 23.66 14.62
C GLU A 7 -7.93 23.01 13.60
N ASP A 8 -7.20 21.96 14.02
CA ASP A 8 -6.33 21.20 13.13
C ASP A 8 -7.17 20.34 12.18
N GLY A 9 -7.17 20.75 10.91
CA GLY A 9 -7.93 20.12 9.83
C GLY A 9 -7.60 18.65 9.62
N PHE A 10 -6.40 18.18 9.99
CA PHE A 10 -6.05 16.76 9.86
C PHE A 10 -6.76 15.89 10.91
N VAL A 11 -6.82 16.38 12.14
CA VAL A 11 -7.51 15.66 13.25
C VAL A 11 -9.01 15.60 13.00
N ILE A 12 -9.58 16.69 12.46
CA ILE A 12 -10.99 16.73 12.06
C ILE A 12 -11.26 15.75 10.91
N ALA A 13 -10.39 15.70 9.91
CA ALA A 13 -10.54 14.79 8.77
C ALA A 13 -10.44 13.31 9.19
N ASP A 14 -9.53 12.96 10.10
CA ASP A 14 -9.40 11.60 10.63
C ASP A 14 -10.61 11.21 11.49
N ALA A 15 -11.12 12.13 12.31
CA ALA A 15 -12.34 11.93 13.09
C ALA A 15 -13.58 11.77 12.19
N ASP A 16 -13.71 12.55 11.12
CA ASP A 16 -14.82 12.45 10.16
C ASP A 16 -14.74 11.15 9.34
N PHE A 17 -13.54 10.72 8.95
CA PHE A 17 -13.30 9.44 8.28
C PHE A 17 -13.69 8.25 9.17
N ARG A 18 -13.33 8.27 10.46
CA ARG A 18 -13.72 7.23 11.42
C ARG A 18 -15.23 7.21 11.70
N LEU A 19 -15.88 8.37 11.73
CA LEU A 19 -17.31 8.47 12.04
C LEU A 19 -18.21 8.11 10.85
N ARG A 20 -17.78 8.39 9.61
CA ARG A 20 -18.59 8.17 8.40
C ARG A 20 -18.18 6.95 7.59
N GLY A 21 -16.97 6.44 7.79
CA GLY A 21 -16.37 5.43 6.91
C GLY A 21 -16.12 5.97 5.50
N GLY A 22 -15.52 5.14 4.63
CA GLY A 22 -15.41 5.44 3.20
C GLY A 22 -16.77 5.32 2.53
N GLY A 23 -17.32 6.42 2.01
CA GLY A 23 -18.68 6.49 1.46
C GLY A 23 -19.01 5.45 0.38
N GLU A 24 -20.30 5.06 0.30
CA GLU A 24 -20.81 4.12 -0.69
C GLU A 24 -20.72 4.64 -2.13
N ALA A 25 -20.31 3.74 -3.05
CA ALA A 25 -19.85 4.04 -4.40
C ALA A 25 -20.93 4.24 -5.49
N LEU A 26 -22.20 4.45 -5.15
CA LEU A 26 -23.27 4.64 -6.15
C LEU A 26 -23.49 6.10 -6.57
N GLY A 27 -22.47 6.94 -6.44
CA GLY A 27 -22.47 8.30 -6.96
C GLY A 27 -21.06 8.72 -7.38
N THR A 28 -20.66 8.30 -8.58
CA THR A 28 -19.46 8.76 -9.33
C THR A 28 -18.14 8.75 -8.55
N ARG A 29 -17.46 7.59 -8.63
CA ARG A 29 -16.05 7.33 -8.25
C ARG A 29 -15.17 8.59 -8.22
N GLN A 30 -14.85 9.07 -7.03
CA GLN A 30 -13.74 9.99 -6.85
C GLN A 30 -12.42 9.22 -6.96
N SER A 31 -11.54 9.74 -7.80
CA SER A 31 -10.25 9.20 -8.23
C SER A 31 -9.15 9.21 -7.14
N GLY A 32 -9.49 8.88 -5.89
CA GLY A 32 -8.59 9.03 -4.74
C GLY A 32 -8.26 7.75 -3.95
N ALA A 33 -9.15 6.76 -3.92
CA ALA A 33 -8.94 5.57 -3.09
C ALA A 33 -8.41 4.38 -3.91
N PRO A 34 -7.27 3.77 -3.53
CA PRO A 34 -6.81 2.53 -4.16
C PRO A 34 -7.88 1.45 -3.99
N VAL A 35 -8.39 0.92 -5.09
CA VAL A 35 -9.27 -0.26 -5.04
C VAL A 35 -8.41 -1.46 -4.71
N PHE A 36 -8.37 -1.84 -3.43
CA PHE A 36 -7.77 -3.09 -3.02
C PHE A 36 -8.62 -4.25 -3.54
N ARG A 37 -8.17 -4.92 -4.61
CA ARG A 37 -8.86 -6.13 -5.13
C ARG A 37 -8.78 -7.33 -4.17
N LEU A 38 -7.93 -7.24 -3.15
CA LEU A 38 -7.63 -8.29 -2.15
C LEU A 38 -7.49 -7.70 -0.73
N GLY A 39 -8.07 -6.54 -0.45
CA GLY A 39 -7.90 -5.85 0.83
C GLY A 39 -8.85 -6.37 1.90
N LEU A 40 -8.31 -6.82 3.03
CA LEU A 40 -9.09 -6.99 4.25
C LEU A 40 -9.54 -5.60 4.76
N PRO A 41 -10.77 -5.46 5.31
CA PRO A 41 -11.35 -4.17 5.68
C PRO A 41 -10.62 -3.44 6.81
N GLU A 42 -9.82 -4.12 7.63
CA GLU A 42 -9.12 -3.50 8.74
C GLU A 42 -7.83 -2.80 8.30
N ALA A 43 -7.88 -1.48 8.18
CA ALA A 43 -6.72 -0.63 7.89
C ALA A 43 -5.55 -0.86 8.87
N ASP A 44 -5.83 -1.13 10.14
CA ASP A 44 -4.80 -1.34 11.17
C ASP A 44 -3.95 -2.60 10.94
N LEU A 45 -4.52 -3.64 10.30
CA LEU A 45 -3.77 -4.84 9.91
C LEU A 45 -2.86 -4.57 8.69
N GLN A 46 -3.14 -3.55 7.89
CA GLN A 46 -2.38 -3.22 6.68
C GLN A 46 -1.03 -2.57 7.01
N ASP A 47 -0.94 -1.74 8.05
CA ASP A 47 0.30 -1.03 8.41
C ASP A 47 1.43 -1.98 8.82
N GLY A 48 1.10 -3.02 9.61
CA GLY A 48 2.04 -4.07 9.98
C GLY A 48 2.54 -4.86 8.76
N LEU A 49 1.62 -5.22 7.86
CA LEU A 49 1.92 -5.98 6.65
C LEU A 49 2.78 -5.19 5.66
N ILE A 50 2.50 -3.89 5.46
CA ILE A 50 3.31 -3.03 4.59
C ILE A 50 4.73 -2.90 5.15
N THR A 51 4.86 -2.70 6.46
CA THR A 51 6.17 -2.62 7.12
C THR A 51 6.96 -3.91 6.96
N MET A 52 6.31 -5.06 7.15
CA MET A 52 6.92 -6.38 6.96
C MET A 52 7.34 -6.61 5.50
N ALA A 53 6.47 -6.29 4.54
CA ALA A 53 6.74 -6.45 3.11
C ALA A 53 7.94 -5.61 2.66
N ASN A 54 8.05 -4.36 3.14
CA ASN A 54 9.19 -3.49 2.83
C ASN A 54 10.51 -4.06 3.37
N ARG A 55 10.52 -4.55 4.62
CA ARG A 55 11.71 -5.19 5.21
C ARG A 55 12.10 -6.45 4.44
N ASP A 56 11.13 -7.27 4.06
CA ASP A 56 11.36 -8.49 3.30
C ASP A 56 11.93 -8.20 1.90
N ALA A 57 11.40 -7.18 1.22
CA ALA A 57 11.92 -6.73 -0.07
C ALA A 57 13.36 -6.22 0.04
N ALA A 58 13.69 -5.45 1.08
CA ALA A 58 15.06 -4.99 1.34
C ALA A 58 16.02 -6.17 1.55
N LEU A 59 15.63 -7.15 2.37
CA LEU A 59 16.43 -8.34 2.63
C LEU A 59 16.62 -9.20 1.37
N LEU A 60 15.60 -9.29 0.51
CA LEU A 60 15.69 -9.97 -0.77
C LEU A 60 16.73 -9.30 -1.67
N LEU A 61 16.70 -7.96 -1.78
CA LEU A 61 17.66 -7.22 -2.61
C LEU A 61 19.08 -7.24 -2.03
N GLU A 62 19.24 -7.28 -0.70
CA GLU A 62 20.55 -7.44 -0.06
C GLU A 62 21.17 -8.81 -0.39
N LYS A 63 20.38 -9.89 -0.32
CA LYS A 63 20.86 -11.27 -0.53
C LYS A 63 20.94 -11.68 -1.98
N ASP A 64 20.06 -11.14 -2.82
CA ASP A 64 19.96 -11.45 -4.24
C ASP A 64 19.70 -10.17 -5.05
N PRO A 65 20.71 -9.30 -5.21
CA PRO A 65 20.56 -8.02 -5.91
C PRO A 65 20.09 -8.20 -7.36
N SER A 66 20.51 -9.29 -7.99
CA SER A 66 20.13 -9.64 -9.37
C SER A 66 18.77 -10.34 -9.49
N LEU A 67 18.15 -10.68 -8.35
CA LEU A 67 16.95 -11.49 -8.24
C LEU A 67 17.09 -12.87 -8.94
N ALA A 68 18.30 -13.39 -9.13
CA ALA A 68 18.57 -14.60 -9.92
C ALA A 68 18.16 -15.90 -9.22
N GLY A 69 18.08 -15.90 -7.89
CA GLY A 69 17.69 -17.05 -7.09
C GLY A 69 16.20 -17.41 -7.23
N PRO A 70 15.79 -18.55 -6.65
CA PRO A 70 14.39 -19.00 -6.70
C PRO A 70 13.39 -17.96 -6.17
N ARG A 71 13.76 -17.25 -5.10
CA ARG A 71 12.93 -16.19 -4.50
C ARG A 71 12.86 -14.94 -5.38
N GLY A 72 13.98 -14.55 -5.99
CA GLY A 72 13.99 -13.43 -6.93
C GLY A 72 13.21 -13.72 -8.22
N ALA A 73 13.23 -14.96 -8.70
CA ALA A 73 12.39 -15.40 -9.81
C ALA A 73 10.89 -15.30 -9.48
N ALA A 74 10.48 -15.74 -8.29
CA ALA A 74 9.10 -15.60 -7.82
C ALA A 74 8.69 -14.12 -7.70
N ALA A 75 9.56 -13.27 -7.15
CA ALA A 75 9.30 -11.82 -7.07
C ALA A 75 9.11 -11.18 -8.45
N ARG A 76 9.95 -11.52 -9.44
CA ARG A 76 9.78 -11.06 -10.83
C ARG A 76 8.45 -11.50 -11.44
N LEU A 77 8.02 -12.73 -11.17
CA LEU A 77 6.72 -13.22 -11.63
C LEU A 77 5.57 -12.39 -11.04
N LEU A 78 5.63 -12.10 -9.74
CA LEU A 78 4.63 -11.25 -9.07
C LEU A 78 4.63 -9.84 -9.64
N LEU A 79 5.80 -9.23 -9.84
CA LEU A 79 5.91 -7.89 -10.45
C LEU A 79 5.28 -7.84 -11.85
N ARG A 80 5.46 -8.90 -12.66
CA ARG A 80 4.78 -9.05 -13.96
C ARG A 80 3.27 -9.16 -13.81
N LEU A 81 2.79 -10.04 -12.94
CA LEU A 81 1.35 -10.25 -12.73
C LEU A 81 0.63 -8.99 -12.25
N PHE A 82 1.31 -8.16 -11.45
CA PHE A 82 0.78 -6.88 -10.95
C PHE A 82 1.10 -5.68 -11.86
N GLY A 83 1.69 -5.88 -13.04
CA GLY A 83 2.00 -4.79 -13.98
C GLY A 83 2.99 -3.76 -13.43
N ARG A 84 3.94 -4.22 -12.60
CA ARG A 84 4.96 -3.39 -11.93
C ARG A 84 6.37 -3.62 -12.48
N GLU A 85 6.47 -4.07 -13.72
CA GLU A 85 7.74 -4.41 -14.37
C GLU A 85 8.70 -3.22 -14.46
N ALA A 86 8.20 -1.99 -14.58
CA ALA A 86 9.01 -0.77 -14.55
C ALA A 86 9.83 -0.62 -13.25
N ALA A 87 9.39 -1.20 -12.12
CA ALA A 87 10.15 -1.19 -10.88
C ALA A 87 11.47 -1.97 -10.99
N MET A 88 11.56 -2.93 -11.92
CA MET A 88 12.79 -3.67 -12.20
C MET A 88 13.83 -2.82 -12.94
N GLU A 89 13.39 -1.85 -13.73
CA GLU A 89 14.31 -0.96 -14.47
C GLU A 89 15.03 -0.02 -13.51
N THR A 90 14.31 0.52 -12.52
CA THR A 90 14.92 1.31 -11.43
C THR A 90 15.92 0.53 -10.60
N LEU A 91 15.71 -0.77 -10.39
CA LEU A 91 16.66 -1.63 -9.65
C LEU A 91 17.94 -1.93 -10.42
N ARG A 92 17.94 -1.82 -11.75
CA ARG A 92 19.14 -2.01 -12.58
C ARG A 92 19.95 -0.73 -12.80
N ALA A 93 19.33 0.43 -12.53
CA ALA A 93 19.93 1.74 -12.76
C ALA A 93 20.74 2.26 -11.55
N GLY A 94 20.70 1.56 -10.41
CA GLY A 94 21.55 1.79 -9.24
C GLY A 94 22.47 0.61 -8.98
#